data_AF-A0A1G5AHU6-F1
#
_entry.id   AF-A0A1G5AHU6-F1
#
_cell.length_a   1.000
_cell.length_b   1.000
_cell.length_c   1.000
_cell.angle_alpha   90.00
_cell.angle_beta   90.00
_cell.angle_gamma   90.00
#
_symmetry.space_group_name_H-M   'P 1'
#
loop_
_entity.id
_entity.type
_entity.pdbx_description
1 polymer ?
#
loop_
_entity_poly.entity_id
_entity_poly.type
_entity_poly.pdbx_seq_one_letter_code
_entity_poly.pdbx_strand_id
1 'polypeptide(L)' 'MHMQPFFAEYDYVGGDVSEKLFENGVCLPSDTKMTDGDLNRICSIEKELWK' A
#
# COMPACT_ATOMS: atom_id res chain seq x y z
N MET A 1 3.72 11.90 -1.33
CA MET A 1 4.64 12.50 -2.33
C MET A 1 5.58 13.53 -1.71
N HIS A 2 5.13 14.36 -0.75
CA HIS A 2 5.98 15.37 -0.11
C HIS A 2 7.31 14.82 0.46
N MET A 3 7.37 13.54 0.84
CA MET A 3 8.61 12.88 1.30
C MET A 3 9.60 12.49 0.19
N GLN A 4 9.27 12.69 -1.09
CA GLN A 4 10.18 12.33 -2.18
C GLN A 4 11.33 13.34 -2.26
N PRO A 5 12.56 12.91 -2.61
CA PRO A 5 13.72 13.80 -2.69
C PRO A 5 13.52 15.00 -3.62
N PHE A 6 12.73 14.83 -4.67
CA PHE A 6 12.38 15.90 -5.61
C PHE A 6 11.65 17.08 -4.95
N PHE A 7 10.88 16.83 -3.89
CA PHE A 7 10.08 17.85 -3.20
C PHE A 7 10.75 18.37 -1.91
N ALA A 8 12.02 18.06 -1.66
CA ALA A 8 12.69 18.38 -0.40
C ALA A 8 12.78 19.88 -0.07
N GLU A 9 12.71 20.76 -1.08
CA GLU A 9 12.79 22.22 -0.92
C GLU A 9 11.41 22.91 -0.84
N TYR A 10 10.32 22.15 -0.88
CA TYR A 10 8.96 22.69 -0.91
C TYR A 10 8.24 22.47 0.42
N ASP A 11 7.52 23.49 0.87
CA ASP A 11 6.62 23.37 2.01
C ASP A 11 5.48 22.40 1.71
N TYR A 12 5.07 21.64 2.72
CA TYR A 12 3.88 20.79 2.67
C TYR A 12 2.91 21.19 3.77
N VAL A 13 1.63 21.24 3.42
CA VAL A 13 0.53 21.50 4.37
C VAL A 13 -0.26 20.22 4.55
N GLY A 14 -0.29 19.73 5.79
CA GLY A 14 -1.02 18.53 6.17
C GLY A 14 -0.51 17.96 7.49
N GLY A 15 -0.99 16.76 7.83
CA GLY A 15 -0.53 16.00 8.99
C GLY A 15 0.09 14.66 8.59
N ASP A 16 0.25 13.79 9.58
CA ASP A 16 0.97 12.52 9.45
C ASP A 16 0.17 11.37 8.79
N VAL A 17 -1.09 11.60 8.40
CA VAL A 17 -1.96 10.55 7.86
C VAL A 17 -1.37 9.91 6.60
N SER A 18 -0.89 10.73 5.66
CA SER A 18 -0.36 10.21 4.40
C SER A 18 0.99 9.50 4.54
N GLU A 19 1.80 9.90 5.53
CA GLU A 19 3.05 9.22 5.91
C GLU A 19 2.74 7.85 6.50
N LYS A 20 1.83 7.78 7.49
CA LYS A 20 1.41 6.51 8.10
C LYS A 20 0.81 5.54 7.09
N LEU A 21 0.02 6.02 6.13
CA LEU A 21 -0.53 5.19 5.06
C LEU A 21 0.56 4.68 4.10
N PHE A 22 1.60 5.46 3.83
CA PHE A 22 2.72 5.02 3.00
C PHE A 22 3.58 3.98 3.71
N GLU A 23 3.83 4.16 5.01
CA GLU A 23 4.65 3.23 5.81
C GLU A 23 3.96 1.89 6.07
N ASN A 24 2.64 1.90 6.30
CA ASN A 24 1.90 0.72 6.75
C ASN A 24 0.98 0.13 5.67
N GLY A 25 0.73 0.87 4.57
CA GLY A 25 -0.14 0.43 3.50
C GLY A 25 0.56 -0.49 2.51
N VAL A 26 -0.17 -1.50 2.03
CA VAL A 26 0.27 -2.36 0.93
C VAL A 26 -0.84 -2.47 -0.10
N CYS A 27 -0.49 -2.33 -1.38
CA CYS A 27 -1.42 -2.57 -2.47
C CYS A 27 -1.42 -4.07 -2.81
N LEU A 28 -2.61 -4.67 -2.83
CA LEU A 28 -2.81 -6.05 -3.21
C LEU A 28 -3.18 -6.17 -4.69
N PRO A 29 -2.93 -7.32 -5.34
CA PRO A 29 -3.39 -7.55 -6.70
C PRO A 29 -4.91 -7.39 -6.81
N SER A 30 -5.35 -6.56 -7.76
CA SER A 30 -6.77 -6.19 -7.92
C SER A 30 -7.19 -6.05 -9.40
N ASP A 31 -6.50 -6.74 -10.30
CA ASP A 31 -6.79 -6.67 -11.75
C ASP A 31 -8.15 -7.32 -12.06
N THR A 32 -8.87 -6.79 -13.05
CA THR A 32 -10.18 -7.33 -13.48
C THR A 32 -10.10 -8.72 -14.10
N LYS A 33 -8.91 -9.18 -14.48
CA LYS A 33 -8.67 -10.52 -15.02
C LYS A 33 -8.44 -11.59 -13.95
N MET A 34 -8.36 -11.20 -12.69
CA MET A 34 -8.14 -12.16 -11.61
C MET A 34 -9.31 -13.12 -11.49
N THR A 35 -8.98 -14.39 -11.25
CA THR A 35 -9.96 -15.41 -10.96
C THR A 35 -10.18 -15.53 -9.46
N ASP A 36 -11.28 -16.17 -9.05
CA ASP A 36 -11.51 -16.51 -7.64
C ASP A 36 -10.38 -17.39 -7.07
N GLY A 37 -9.74 -18.21 -7.92
CA GLY A 37 -8.57 -19.00 -7.53
C GLY A 37 -7.37 -18.13 -7.15
N ASP A 38 -7.12 -17.06 -7.92
CA ASP A 38 -6.04 -16.10 -7.64
C ASP A 38 -6.30 -15.34 -6.34
N LEU A 39 -7.54 -14.86 -6.15
CA LEU A 39 -7.96 -14.17 -4.93
C LEU A 39 -7.79 -15.06 -3.70
N ASN A 40 -8.27 -16.31 -3.76
CA ASN A 40 -8.15 -17.26 -2.65
C ASN A 40 -6.69 -17.56 -2.29
N ARG A 41 -5.82 -17.69 -3.30
CA ARG A 41 -4.39 -17.91 -3.10
C ARG A 41 -3.73 -16.74 -2.38
N ILE A 42 -3.97 -15.51 -2.84
CA ILE A 42 -3.39 -14.29 -2.23
C ILE A 42 -3.88 -14.12 -0.79
N CYS A 43 -5.18 -14.22 -0.56
CA CYS A 43 -5.77 -14.13 0.78
C CYS A 43 -5.23 -15.19 1.74
N SER A 44 -4.92 -16.40 1.24
CA SER A 44 -4.33 -17.46 2.07
C SER A 44 -2.90 -17.13 2.48
N ILE A 45 -2.08 -16.64 1.55
CA ILE A 45 -0.70 -16.22 1.81
C ILE A 45 -0.67 -15.08 2.84
N GLU A 46 -1.52 -14.07 2.68
CA GLU A 46 -1.62 -12.97 3.66
C GLU A 46 -1.94 -13.49 5.06
N LYS A 47 -2.96 -14.34 5.19
CA LYS A 47 -3.33 -14.92 6.49
C LYS A 47 -2.22 -15.78 7.11
N GLU A 48 -1.35 -16.39 6.30
CA GLU A 48 -0.21 -17.16 6.79
C GLU A 48 0.95 -16.28 7.28
N LEU A 49 1.17 -15.12 6.65
CA LEU A 49 2.22 -14.17 7.05
C LEU A 49 1.93 -13.51 8.41
N TRP A 50 0.66 -13.39 8.78
CA TRP A 50 0.20 -12.73 10.01
C TRP A 50 -0.22 -13.71 11.12
N LYS A 51 0.35 -14.92 11.14
CA LYS A 51 0.18 -15.89 12.24
C LYS A 51 1.01 -15.56 13.48
#